data_AF-A0A6G1QZA2-F1
#
_entry.id   AF-A0A6G1QZA2-F1
#
_cell.length_a   1.000
_cell.length_b   1.000
_cell.length_c   1.000
_cell.angle_alpha   90.00
_cell.angle_beta   90.00
_cell.angle_gamma   90.00
#
_symmetry.space_group_name_H-M   'P 1'
#
loop_
_entity.id
_entity.type
_entity.pdbx_description
1 polymer ?
#
loop_
_entity_poly.entity_id
_entity_poly.type
_entity_poly.pdbx_seq_one_letter_code
_entity_poly.pdbx_strand_id
1 'polypeptide(L)'
;MAVQLSCDEKINLITRNLQEVLGEEKLKQVLEERELKVYWGTATTGKPHVAYFVPMSKIADFLKAGCEVTILFADLHAYLDNMKAPWELLELRVQYYEQLIKAMLESIGVPLDNSSL
;
A
#
# COMPACT_ATOMS: atom_id res chain seq x y z
N MET A 1 7.36 22.74 5.45
CA MET A 1 8.66 22.13 5.82
C MET A 1 8.36 20.70 6.24
N ALA A 2 8.88 19.70 5.52
CA ALA A 2 8.68 18.31 5.94
C ALA A 2 9.42 18.10 7.27
N VAL A 3 8.69 17.73 8.32
CA VAL A 3 9.27 17.39 9.61
C VAL A 3 10.05 16.09 9.44
N GLN A 4 11.34 16.11 9.74
CA GLN A 4 12.16 14.91 9.66
C GLN A 4 11.87 14.04 10.88
N LEU A 5 11.22 12.90 10.63
CA LEU A 5 10.84 11.93 11.66
C LEU A 5 12.06 11.17 12.17
N SER A 6 12.12 10.96 13.47
CA SER A 6 13.07 10.05 14.11
C SER A 6 12.80 8.58 13.74
N CYS A 7 13.79 7.72 13.94
CA CYS A 7 13.65 6.27 13.68
C CYS A 7 12.48 5.68 14.49
N ASP A 8 12.35 6.05 15.76
CA ASP A 8 11.26 5.58 16.63
C ASP A 8 9.88 6.05 16.16
N GLU A 9 9.75 7.29 15.69
CA GLU A 9 8.50 7.80 15.12
C GLU A 9 8.11 7.06 13.83
N LYS A 10 9.11 6.76 12.97
CA LYS A 10 8.89 5.95 11.77
C LYS A 10 8.43 4.54 12.13
N ILE A 11 9.10 3.88 13.07
CA ILE A 11 8.72 2.54 13.54
C ILE A 11 7.28 2.56 14.07
N ASN A 12 6.93 3.52 14.93
CA ASN A 12 5.58 3.63 15.46
C ASN A 12 4.54 3.84 14.34
N LEU A 13 4.81 4.69 13.36
CA LEU A 13 3.92 4.85 12.20
C LEU A 13 3.79 3.55 11.41
N ILE A 14 4.87 2.82 11.19
CA ILE A 14 4.87 1.57 10.42
C ILE A 14 4.07 0.49 11.17
N THR A 15 4.28 0.33 12.47
CA THR A 15 3.77 -0.82 13.24
C THR A 15 2.45 -0.58 13.95
N ARG A 16 2.02 0.68 14.15
CA ARG A 16 0.74 0.96 14.81
C ARG A 16 -0.43 0.28 14.10
N ASN A 17 -1.38 -0.21 14.89
CA ASN A 17 -2.59 -0.91 14.48
C ASN A 17 -2.37 -2.23 13.71
N LEU A 18 -1.12 -2.71 13.58
CA LEU A 18 -0.87 -4.06 13.11
C LEU A 18 -1.13 -5.05 14.24
N GLN A 19 -1.62 -6.23 13.88
CA GLN A 19 -1.83 -7.31 14.82
C GLN A 19 -0.50 -8.01 15.19
N GLU A 20 0.45 -8.07 14.26
CA GLU A 20 1.73 -8.77 14.42
C GLU A 20 2.80 -8.09 13.55
N VAL A 21 4.05 -8.13 14.02
CA VAL A 21 5.24 -7.66 13.29
C VAL A 21 6.29 -8.75 13.34
N LEU A 22 6.66 -9.28 12.18
CA LEU A 22 7.74 -10.26 12.03
C LEU A 22 9.02 -9.55 11.56
N GLY A 23 10.14 -9.79 12.23
CA GLY A 23 11.44 -9.23 11.85
C GLY A 23 11.69 -7.79 12.31
N GLU A 24 11.18 -7.41 13.49
CA GLU A 24 11.33 -6.05 14.05
C GLU A 24 12.80 -5.59 14.15
N GLU A 25 13.73 -6.50 14.49
CA GLU A 25 15.16 -6.17 14.51
C GLU A 25 15.68 -5.76 13.13
N LYS A 26 15.25 -6.45 12.08
CA LYS A 26 15.66 -6.14 10.71
C LYS A 26 15.03 -4.84 10.23
N LEU A 27 13.79 -4.57 10.63
CA LEU A 27 13.11 -3.30 10.38
C LEU A 27 13.90 -2.12 10.95
N LYS A 28 14.35 -2.21 12.22
CA LYS A 28 15.16 -1.17 12.88
C LYS A 28 16.46 -0.92 12.12
N GLN A 29 17.21 -1.98 11.81
CA GLN A 29 18.46 -1.87 11.04
C GLN A 29 18.27 -1.18 9.68
N VAL A 30 17.19 -1.51 8.96
CA VAL A 30 16.93 -0.89 7.64
C VAL A 30 16.63 0.59 7.78
N LEU A 31 15.83 0.99 8.78
CA LEU A 31 15.44 2.38 9.01
C LEU A 31 16.59 3.28 9.49
N GLU A 32 17.64 2.70 10.09
CA GLU A 32 18.88 3.40 10.42
C GLU A 32 19.71 3.72 9.17
N GLU A 33 19.64 2.88 8.14
CA GLU A 33 20.47 3.01 6.93
C GLU A 33 19.76 3.74 5.78
N ARG A 34 18.45 3.51 5.60
CA ARG A 34 17.68 3.99 4.44
C ARG A 34 16.18 3.99 4.68
N GLU A 35 15.43 4.53 3.72
CA GLU A 35 13.97 4.38 3.71
C GLU A 35 13.56 2.92 3.44
N LEU A 36 12.51 2.49 4.13
CA LEU A 36 11.95 1.16 3.99
C LEU A 36 11.19 1.05 2.66
N LYS A 37 11.37 -0.07 1.95
CA LYS A 37 10.58 -0.39 0.77
C LYS A 37 9.52 -1.41 1.17
N VAL A 38 8.25 -1.10 0.92
CA VAL A 38 7.10 -1.92 1.31
C VAL A 38 6.24 -2.20 0.10
N TYR A 39 5.71 -3.42 0.00
CA TYR A 39 4.72 -3.75 -1.00
C TYR A 39 3.41 -4.22 -0.36
N TRP A 40 2.29 -3.90 -0.99
CA TRP A 40 0.97 -4.43 -0.65
C TRP A 40 0.27 -4.91 -1.91
N GLY A 41 -0.19 -6.16 -1.92
CA GLY A 41 -0.87 -6.77 -3.06
C GLY A 41 -2.39 -6.75 -2.91
N THR A 42 -3.11 -6.48 -4.01
CA THR A 42 -4.57 -6.57 -4.06
C THR A 42 -5.04 -7.30 -5.31
N ALA A 43 -5.98 -8.24 -5.13
CA ALA A 43 -6.60 -8.97 -6.22
C ALA A 43 -7.75 -8.14 -6.82
N THR A 44 -7.76 -8.01 -8.15
CA THR A 44 -8.74 -7.20 -8.91
C THR A 44 -10.00 -7.99 -9.29
N THR A 45 -10.48 -8.85 -8.39
CA THR A 45 -11.60 -9.78 -8.65
C THR A 45 -12.99 -9.20 -8.35
N GLY A 46 -13.10 -8.31 -7.36
CA GLY A 46 -14.36 -7.76 -6.86
C GLY A 46 -14.51 -6.25 -7.05
N LYS A 47 -15.52 -5.65 -6.42
CA LYS A 47 -15.64 -4.18 -6.31
C LYS A 47 -15.19 -3.77 -4.91
N PRO A 48 -14.15 -2.94 -4.75
CA PRO A 48 -13.76 -2.41 -3.45
C PRO A 48 -14.92 -1.66 -2.78
N HIS A 49 -15.05 -1.86 -1.48
CA HIS A 49 -16.03 -1.19 -0.61
C HIS A 49 -15.29 -0.50 0.54
N VAL A 50 -16.03 0.11 1.47
CA VAL A 50 -15.46 0.94 2.56
C VAL A 50 -14.40 0.25 3.42
N ALA A 51 -14.35 -1.08 3.46
CA ALA A 51 -13.31 -1.79 4.22
C ALA A 51 -11.91 -1.61 3.62
N TYR A 52 -11.79 -1.22 2.34
CA TYR A 52 -10.50 -0.87 1.73
C TYR A 52 -9.84 0.33 2.41
N PHE A 53 -10.57 1.16 3.16
CA PHE A 53 -9.95 2.21 3.97
C PHE A 53 -9.04 1.65 5.08
N VAL A 54 -9.23 0.41 5.51
CA VAL A 54 -8.35 -0.23 6.51
C VAL A 54 -6.91 -0.37 5.98
N PRO A 55 -6.66 -1.11 4.86
CA PRO A 55 -5.31 -1.16 4.29
C PRO A 55 -4.83 0.21 3.76
N MET A 56 -5.72 1.06 3.21
CA MET A 56 -5.31 2.39 2.75
C MET A 56 -4.82 3.28 3.90
N SER A 57 -5.42 3.19 5.08
CA SER A 57 -4.94 3.89 6.28
C SER A 57 -3.54 3.44 6.68
N LYS A 58 -3.22 2.15 6.49
CA LYS A 58 -1.88 1.63 6.76
C LYS A 58 -0.87 2.09 5.70
N ILE A 59 -1.25 2.09 4.42
CA ILE A 59 -0.43 2.65 3.33
C ILE A 59 -0.15 4.13 3.57
N ALA A 60 -1.15 4.89 4.01
CA ALA A 60 -0.98 6.28 4.40
C ALA A 60 0.08 6.47 5.49
N ASP A 61 0.14 5.58 6.48
CA ASP A 61 1.17 5.64 7.51
C ASP A 61 2.56 5.31 6.96
N PHE A 62 2.68 4.34 6.04
CA PHE A 62 3.96 4.02 5.40
C PHE A 62 4.49 5.21 4.59
N LEU A 63 3.63 5.85 3.79
CA LEU A 63 3.97 7.05 3.04
C LEU A 63 4.37 8.21 3.98
N LYS A 64 3.63 8.40 5.09
CA LYS A 64 3.99 9.41 6.11
C LYS A 64 5.32 9.11 6.81
N ALA A 65 5.66 7.84 6.98
CA ALA A 65 6.95 7.41 7.54
C ALA A 65 8.12 7.56 6.54
N GLY A 66 7.86 7.97 5.29
CA GLY A 66 8.86 8.12 4.24
C GLY A 66 9.17 6.83 3.48
N CYS A 67 8.39 5.77 3.68
CA CYS A 67 8.59 4.50 2.98
C CYS A 67 8.32 4.64 1.48
N GLU A 68 9.10 3.93 0.67
CA GLU A 68 8.78 3.69 -0.73
C GLU A 68 7.72 2.59 -0.79
N VAL A 69 6.51 2.93 -1.24
CA VAL A 69 5.39 1.99 -1.28
C VAL A 69 5.07 1.58 -2.71
N THR A 70 4.98 0.26 -2.92
CA THR A 70 4.51 -0.35 -4.17
C THR A 70 3.18 -1.06 -3.95
N ILE A 71 2.17 -0.75 -4.75
CA ILE A 71 0.90 -1.48 -4.73
C ILE A 71 0.85 -2.40 -5.95
N LEU A 72 0.76 -3.71 -5.70
CA LEU A 72 0.71 -4.71 -6.76
C LEU A 72 -0.75 -5.07 -7.07
N PHE A 73 -1.20 -4.79 -8.29
CA PHE A 73 -2.47 -5.27 -8.81
C PHE A 73 -2.29 -6.70 -9.33
N ALA A 74 -2.77 -7.70 -8.57
CA ALA A 74 -2.56 -9.11 -8.86
C ALA A 74 -3.56 -9.63 -9.92
N ASP A 75 -3.43 -9.14 -11.14
CA ASP A 75 -4.25 -9.47 -12.32
C ASP A 75 -4.12 -10.94 -12.75
N LEU A 76 -2.91 -11.50 -12.73
CA LEU A 76 -2.68 -12.91 -13.03
C LEU A 76 -3.36 -13.83 -12.00
N HIS A 77 -3.28 -13.47 -10.71
CA HIS A 77 -3.98 -14.21 -9.66
C HIS A 77 -5.50 -14.11 -9.84
N ALA A 78 -6.00 -12.92 -10.19
CA ALA A 78 -7.42 -12.72 -10.49
C ALA A 78 -7.90 -13.53 -11.72
N TYR A 79 -7.06 -13.67 -12.74
CA TYR A 79 -7.34 -14.52 -13.90
C TYR A 79 -7.38 -16.00 -13.52
N LEU A 80 -6.41 -16.48 -12.75
CA LEU A 80 -6.35 -17.87 -12.30
C LEU A 80 -7.52 -18.24 -11.38
N ASP A 81 -7.94 -17.33 -10.50
CA ASP A 81 -9.10 -17.53 -9.62
C ASP A 81 -10.43 -17.49 -10.38
N ASN A 82 -10.50 -16.70 -11.46
CA ASN A 82 -11.71 -16.51 -12.24
C ASN A 82 -11.44 -16.71 -13.73
N MET A 83 -11.09 -17.96 -14.09
CA MET A 83 -10.77 -18.44 -15.46
C MET A 83 -11.88 -18.23 -16.52
N LYS A 84 -12.92 -17.46 -16.20
CA LYS A 84 -14.05 -17.10 -17.07
C LYS A 84 -14.05 -15.62 -17.47
N ALA A 85 -13.23 -14.78 -16.83
CA ALA A 85 -13.18 -13.35 -17.14
C ALA A 85 -12.26 -13.09 -18.37
N PRO A 86 -12.74 -12.36 -19.40
CA PRO A 86 -11.90 -11.94 -20.51
C PRO A 86 -10.73 -11.04 -20.03
N TRP A 87 -9.58 -11.13 -20.68
CA TRP A 87 -8.40 -10.31 -20.36
C TRP A 87 -8.67 -8.81 -20.38
N GLU A 88 -9.45 -8.33 -21.36
CA GLU A 88 -9.86 -6.93 -21.47
C GLU A 88 -10.64 -6.46 -20.23
N LEU A 89 -11.46 -7.33 -19.63
CA LEU A 89 -12.19 -7.01 -18.42
C LEU A 89 -11.26 -6.92 -17.20
N LEU A 90 -10.18 -7.71 -17.16
CA LEU A 90 -9.19 -7.64 -16.10
C LEU A 90 -8.40 -6.34 -16.16
N GLU A 91 -7.98 -5.90 -17.35
CA GLU A 91 -7.30 -4.61 -17.53
C GLU A 91 -8.16 -3.44 -17.06
N LEU A 92 -9.44 -3.42 -17.45
CA LEU A 92 -10.38 -2.38 -16.99
C LEU A 92 -10.58 -2.40 -15.47
N ARG A 93 -10.54 -3.57 -14.84
CA ARG A 93 -10.61 -3.70 -13.38
C ARG A 93 -9.34 -3.20 -12.71
N VAL A 94 -8.16 -3.50 -13.26
CA VAL A 94 -6.89 -2.95 -12.77
C VAL A 94 -6.93 -1.42 -12.81
N GLN A 95 -7.32 -0.83 -13.95
CA GLN A 95 -7.46 0.62 -14.08
C GLN A 95 -8.46 1.19 -13.06
N TYR A 96 -9.61 0.52 -12.86
CA TYR A 96 -10.59 0.94 -11.87
C TYR A 96 -10.02 0.92 -10.44
N TYR A 97 -9.29 -0.14 -10.07
CA TYR A 97 -8.63 -0.24 -8.76
C TYR A 97 -7.56 0.83 -8.58
N GLU A 98 -6.74 1.06 -9.60
CA GLU A 98 -5.68 2.06 -9.57
C GLU A 98 -6.25 3.47 -9.30
N GLN A 99 -7.26 3.87 -10.09
CA GLN A 99 -7.91 5.17 -9.93
C GLN A 99 -8.60 5.31 -8.57
N LEU A 100 -9.26 4.24 -8.10
CA LEU A 100 -9.95 4.26 -6.81
C LEU A 100 -8.97 4.37 -5.64
N ILE A 101 -7.85 3.64 -5.70
CA ILE A 101 -6.81 3.69 -4.65
C ILE A 101 -6.15 5.07 -4.60
N LYS A 102 -5.81 5.64 -5.76
CA LYS A 102 -5.31 7.03 -5.83
C LYS A 102 -6.29 8.00 -5.17
N ALA A 103 -7.57 7.95 -5.54
CA ALA A 103 -8.60 8.80 -4.95
C ALA A 103 -8.79 8.59 -3.44
N MET A 104 -8.69 7.35 -2.95
CA MET A 104 -8.75 7.06 -1.51
C MET A 104 -7.56 7.68 -0.76
N LEU A 105 -6.35 7.56 -1.30
CA LEU A 105 -5.14 8.12 -0.68
C LEU A 105 -5.13 9.66 -0.71
N GLU A 106 -5.60 10.27 -1.80
CA GLU A 106 -5.83 11.71 -1.90
C GLU A 106 -6.84 12.19 -0.86
N SER A 107 -7.95 11.47 -0.68
CA SER A 107 -8.97 11.76 0.33
C SER A 107 -8.44 11.68 1.77
N ILE A 108 -7.51 10.77 2.04
CA ILE A 108 -6.82 10.67 3.33
C ILE A 108 -5.79 11.81 3.54
N GLY A 109 -5.42 12.53 2.47
CA GLY A 109 -4.51 13.66 2.51
C GLY A 109 -3.04 13.27 2.48
N VAL A 110 -2.68 12.24 1.70
CA VAL A 110 -1.30 11.76 1.57
C VAL A 110 -0.73 12.15 0.20
N PRO A 111 0.48 12.73 0.12
CA PRO A 111 1.11 13.05 -1.16
C PRO A 111 1.50 11.75 -1.90
N LEU A 112 1.07 11.63 -3.16
CA LEU A 112 1.33 10.47 -4.02
C LEU A 112 2.71 10.50 -4.69
N ASP A 113 3.50 11.55 -4.47
CA ASP A 113 4.79 11.78 -5.13
C ASP A 113 5.82 10.65 -4.90
N ASN A 114 5.66 9.87 -3.82
CA ASN A 114 6.56 8.78 -3.43
C ASN A 114 5.96 7.36 -3.62
N SER A 115 4.79 7.23 -4.28
CA SER A 115 4.19 5.93 -4.57
C SER A 115 4.45 5.50 -6.01
N SER A 116 5.04 4.32 -6.18
CA SER A 116 5.05 3.60 -7.45
C SER A 116 3.80 2.71 -7.50
N LEU A 117 2.81 3.10 -8.30
CA LEU A 117 1.60 2.31 -8.59
C LEU A 117 1.79 1.50 -9.87
#